data_AF-A0A927ZZP3-F1
#
_entry.id   AF-A0A927ZZP3-F1
#
_cell.length_a   1.000
_cell.length_b   1.000
_cell.length_c   1.000
_cell.angle_alpha   90.00
_cell.angle_beta   90.00
_cell.angle_gamma   90.00
#
_symmetry.space_group_name_H-M   'P 1'
#
loop_
_entity.id
_entity.type
_entity.pdbx_description
1 polymer ?
#
loop_
_entity_poly.entity_id
_entity_poly.type
_entity_poly.pdbx_seq_one_letter_code
_entity_poly.pdbx_strand_id
1 'polypeptide(L)'
;MLNNIFLSIGWIVVMVIALCELILFFWLLKRYLYSKKLICVDMVVLTLGLFFYTAVLSVGRFVETGPLLRMLSKVSVIVRALVLPLILVICAYALDLSDSLKRTFWIITIIFMIVGVTAAVLTKLEPAKVTGVVFYRPVRETAKWLNMINTYLPLGILAIGAICALVMIFKVRSGWFFLGIGGNLGLRVAGMIYGFENQMILIGLFGEVLMILCFWLYSRKLKKSYL
;
A
#
# COMPACT_ATOMS: atom_id res chain seq x y z
N MET A 1 -25.85 -12.97 9.29
CA MET A 1 -26.07 -13.20 7.84
C MET A 1 -25.05 -12.44 6.97
N LEU A 2 -24.85 -11.14 7.15
CA LEU A 2 -23.82 -10.34 6.45
C LEU A 2 -22.39 -10.89 6.56
N ASN A 3 -21.97 -11.41 7.73
CA ASN A 3 -20.65 -12.03 7.90
C ASN A 3 -20.41 -13.26 7.00
N ASN A 4 -21.43 -14.08 6.73
CA ASN A 4 -21.28 -15.28 5.89
C ASN A 4 -21.20 -14.95 4.39
N ILE A 5 -21.86 -13.87 3.97
CA ILE A 5 -21.77 -13.36 2.59
C ILE A 5 -20.40 -12.72 2.35
N PHE A 6 -19.91 -11.92 3.30
CA PHE A 6 -18.56 -11.34 3.23
C PHE A 6 -17.45 -12.41 3.23
N LEU A 7 -17.63 -13.48 4.01
CA LEU A 7 -16.69 -14.60 4.07
C LEU A 7 -16.66 -15.44 2.78
N SER A 8 -17.75 -15.49 2.01
CA SER A 8 -17.83 -16.28 0.76
C SER A 8 -17.37 -15.51 -0.47
N ILE A 9 -17.52 -14.18 -0.49
CA ILE A 9 -17.17 -13.31 -1.63
C ILE A 9 -15.81 -12.63 -1.44
N GLY A 10 -15.24 -12.61 -0.23
CA GLY A 10 -14.01 -11.87 0.08
C GLY A 10 -12.81 -12.19 -0.83
N TRP A 11 -12.61 -13.45 -1.20
CA TRP A 11 -11.54 -13.84 -2.14
C TRP A 11 -11.76 -13.28 -3.55
N ILE A 12 -13.00 -13.20 -4.02
CA ILE A 12 -13.38 -12.59 -5.32
C ILE A 12 -13.02 -11.11 -5.28
N VAL A 13 -13.34 -10.42 -4.17
CA VAL A 13 -12.99 -9.01 -3.98
C VAL A 13 -11.48 -8.81 -4.05
N VAL A 14 -10.68 -9.66 -3.39
CA VAL A 14 -9.20 -9.57 -3.46
C VAL A 14 -8.70 -9.78 -4.90
N MET A 15 -9.25 -10.74 -5.65
CA MET A 15 -8.89 -10.94 -7.06
C MET A 15 -9.22 -9.72 -7.92
N VAL A 16 -10.41 -9.14 -7.74
CA VAL A 16 -10.82 -7.94 -8.47
C VAL A 16 -9.90 -6.77 -8.13
N ILE A 17 -9.51 -6.61 -6.86
CA ILE A 17 -8.55 -5.57 -6.45
C ILE A 17 -7.20 -5.80 -7.11
N ALA A 18 -6.67 -7.03 -7.12
CA ALA A 18 -5.40 -7.34 -7.78
C ALA A 18 -5.45 -7.01 -9.29
N LEU A 19 -6.54 -7.33 -9.97
CA LEU A 19 -6.74 -6.98 -11.38
C LEU A 19 -6.80 -5.47 -11.59
N CYS A 20 -7.50 -4.73 -10.72
CA CYS A 20 -7.55 -3.27 -10.76
C CYS A 20 -6.15 -2.66 -10.58
N GLU A 21 -5.36 -3.14 -9.62
CA GLU A 21 -3.98 -2.69 -9.40
C GLU A 21 -3.10 -2.97 -10.61
N LEU A 22 -3.26 -4.12 -11.26
CA LEU A 22 -2.53 -4.48 -12.48
C LEU A 22 -2.89 -3.57 -13.66
N ILE A 23 -4.17 -3.28 -13.88
CA ILE A 23 -4.62 -2.35 -14.92
C ILE A 23 -4.05 -0.95 -14.65
N LEU A 24 -4.13 -0.48 -13.41
CA LEU A 24 -3.60 0.82 -13.02
C LEU A 24 -2.07 0.88 -13.15
N PHE A 25 -1.36 -0.21 -12.86
CA PHE A 25 0.07 -0.33 -13.09
C PHE A 25 0.41 -0.08 -14.57
N PHE A 26 -0.26 -0.76 -15.51
CA PHE A 26 -0.02 -0.55 -16.94
C PHE A 26 -0.35 0.87 -17.39
N TRP A 27 -1.41 1.47 -16.84
CA TRP A 27 -1.75 2.87 -17.14
C TRP A 27 -0.70 3.85 -16.61
N LEU A 28 -0.16 3.63 -15.42
CA LEU A 28 0.93 4.43 -14.85
C LEU A 28 2.26 4.21 -15.57
N LEU A 29 2.56 2.98 -15.98
CA LEU A 29 3.75 2.66 -16.77
C LEU A 29 3.69 3.37 -18.12
N LYS A 30 2.57 3.27 -18.84
CA LYS A 30 2.33 4.04 -20.07
C LYS A 30 2.53 5.53 -19.80
N ARG A 31 1.99 6.06 -18.70
CA ARG A 31 2.14 7.47 -18.33
C ARG A 31 3.60 7.86 -18.09
N TYR A 32 4.36 7.04 -17.38
CA TYR A 32 5.79 7.25 -17.15
C TYR A 32 6.57 7.29 -18.48
N LEU A 33 6.28 6.38 -19.41
CA LEU A 33 6.93 6.36 -20.72
C LEU A 33 6.74 7.68 -21.48
N TYR A 34 5.62 8.37 -21.30
CA TYR A 34 5.37 9.69 -21.88
C TYR A 34 5.95 10.86 -21.09
N SER A 35 5.88 10.85 -19.74
CA SER A 35 6.25 12.01 -18.93
C SER A 35 7.71 12.02 -18.48
N LYS A 36 8.33 10.84 -18.37
CA LYS A 36 9.68 10.60 -17.83
C LYS A 36 9.94 11.23 -16.44
N LYS A 37 8.88 11.57 -15.69
CA LYS A 37 9.01 12.16 -14.35
C LYS A 37 9.31 11.08 -13.30
N LEU A 38 10.23 11.36 -12.39
CA LEU A 38 10.65 10.45 -11.31
C LEU A 38 9.48 10.02 -10.40
N ILE A 39 8.59 10.95 -10.03
CA ILE A 39 7.39 10.64 -9.23
C ILE A 39 6.50 9.55 -9.86
N CYS A 40 6.50 9.42 -11.20
CA CYS A 40 5.76 8.36 -11.87
C CYS A 40 6.47 7.01 -11.75
N VAL A 41 7.80 6.98 -11.71
CA VAL A 41 8.58 5.74 -11.45
C VAL A 41 8.28 5.23 -10.06
N ASP A 42 8.36 6.11 -9.05
CA ASP A 42 8.11 5.73 -7.66
C ASP A 42 6.70 5.15 -7.49
N MET A 43 5.70 5.74 -8.15
CA MET A 43 4.34 5.22 -8.11
C MET A 43 4.18 3.90 -8.87
N VAL A 44 4.87 3.71 -9.99
CA VAL A 44 4.85 2.43 -10.74
C VAL A 44 5.44 1.32 -9.88
N VAL A 45 6.58 1.56 -9.22
CA VAL A 45 7.21 0.61 -8.30
C VAL A 45 6.32 0.31 -7.10
N LEU A 46 5.72 1.35 -6.50
CA LEU A 46 4.75 1.18 -5.41
C LEU A 46 3.57 0.30 -5.86
N THR A 47 2.96 0.62 -6.99
CA THR A 47 1.81 -0.12 -7.53
C THR A 47 2.15 -1.58 -7.81
N LEU A 48 3.34 -1.86 -8.35
CA LEU A 48 3.79 -3.23 -8.61
C LEU A 48 3.93 -4.04 -7.31
N GLY A 49 4.49 -3.44 -6.26
CA GLY A 49 4.62 -4.12 -4.97
C GLY A 49 3.27 -4.34 -4.27
N LEU A 50 2.33 -3.40 -4.40
CA LEU A 50 0.96 -3.55 -3.92
C LEU A 50 0.22 -4.67 -4.67
N PHE A 51 0.29 -4.66 -6.00
CA PHE A 51 -0.23 -5.75 -6.85
C PHE A 51 0.33 -7.11 -6.44
N PHE A 52 1.65 -7.22 -6.27
CA PHE A 52 2.25 -8.49 -5.88
C PHE A 52 1.71 -9.01 -4.54
N TYR A 53 1.53 -8.12 -3.57
CA TYR A 53 0.93 -8.47 -2.29
C TYR A 53 -0.51 -8.96 -2.43
N THR A 54 -1.36 -8.22 -3.16
CA THR A 54 -2.76 -8.59 -3.39
C THR A 54 -2.88 -9.88 -4.21
N ALA A 55 -2.01 -10.07 -5.19
CA ALA A 55 -1.93 -11.28 -6.00
C ALA A 55 -1.62 -12.50 -5.12
N VAL A 56 -0.60 -12.43 -4.26
CA VAL A 56 -0.27 -13.51 -3.32
C VAL A 56 -1.44 -13.81 -2.39
N LEU A 57 -2.14 -12.78 -1.89
CA LEU A 57 -3.36 -12.99 -1.10
C LEU A 57 -4.42 -13.74 -1.90
N SER A 58 -4.72 -13.35 -3.14
CA SER A 58 -5.73 -14.02 -3.96
C SER A 58 -5.39 -15.49 -4.27
N VAL A 59 -4.11 -15.81 -4.50
CA VAL A 59 -3.64 -17.17 -4.76
C VAL A 59 -3.82 -18.08 -3.53
N GLY A 60 -3.83 -17.53 -2.32
CA GLY A 60 -4.07 -18.25 -1.07
C GLY A 60 -5.45 -18.92 -0.95
N ARG A 61 -6.36 -18.72 -1.90
CA ARG A 61 -7.59 -19.52 -2.04
C ARG A 61 -7.34 -20.87 -2.72
N PHE A 62 -6.41 -20.93 -3.66
CA PHE A 62 -6.18 -22.09 -4.54
C PHE A 62 -5.00 -22.94 -4.07
N VAL A 63 -3.98 -22.28 -3.53
CA VAL A 63 -2.84 -22.93 -2.92
C VAL A 63 -3.19 -23.06 -1.44
N GLU A 64 -3.58 -24.26 -1.00
CA GLU A 64 -3.81 -24.53 0.43
C GLU A 64 -2.55 -24.23 1.27
N THR A 65 -2.65 -24.33 2.60
CA THR A 65 -1.49 -24.14 3.49
C THR A 65 -0.34 -25.05 3.07
N GLY A 66 0.82 -24.47 2.72
CA GLY A 66 1.97 -25.21 2.25
C GLY A 66 3.24 -24.37 2.10
N PRO A 67 4.39 -25.00 1.80
CA PRO A 67 5.69 -24.33 1.74
C PRO A 67 5.72 -23.19 0.70
N LEU A 68 5.07 -23.39 -0.44
CA LEU A 68 4.98 -22.41 -1.52
C LEU A 68 4.23 -21.15 -1.08
N LEU A 69 3.02 -21.30 -0.52
CA LEU A 69 2.22 -20.17 -0.04
C LEU A 69 2.95 -19.41 1.08
N ARG A 70 3.65 -20.14 1.97
CA ARG A 70 4.48 -19.55 3.02
C ARG A 70 5.60 -18.68 2.45
N MET A 71 6.33 -19.21 1.46
CA MET A 71 7.41 -18.47 0.79
C MET A 71 6.86 -17.23 0.07
N LEU A 72 5.80 -17.38 -0.72
CA LEU A 72 5.16 -16.26 -1.43
C LEU A 72 4.66 -15.19 -0.47
N SER A 73 4.01 -15.59 0.63
CA SER A 73 3.55 -14.66 1.68
C SER A 73 4.72 -13.94 2.35
N LYS A 74 5.84 -14.63 2.57
CA LYS A 74 7.03 -14.01 3.15
C LYS A 74 7.62 -12.96 2.21
N VAL A 75 7.78 -13.31 0.94
CA VAL A 75 8.29 -12.39 -0.09
C VAL A 75 7.35 -11.20 -0.26
N SER A 76 6.03 -11.41 -0.24
CA SER A 76 5.07 -10.32 -0.41
C SER A 76 5.11 -9.32 0.74
N VAL A 77 5.29 -9.78 1.98
CA VAL A 77 5.47 -8.90 3.15
C VAL A 77 6.78 -8.10 3.03
N ILE A 78 7.87 -8.73 2.58
CA ILE A 78 9.16 -8.05 2.36
C ILE A 78 9.04 -6.99 1.26
N VAL A 79 8.45 -7.35 0.12
CA VAL A 79 8.22 -6.43 -1.00
C VAL A 79 7.36 -5.24 -0.55
N ARG A 80 6.29 -5.50 0.19
CA ARG A 80 5.42 -4.44 0.73
C ARG A 80 6.16 -3.52 1.69
N ALA A 81 7.02 -4.06 2.56
CA ALA A 81 7.85 -3.27 3.46
C ALA A 81 8.90 -2.42 2.71
N LEU A 82 9.39 -2.90 1.56
CA LEU A 82 10.29 -2.17 0.69
C LEU A 82 9.59 -1.04 -0.06
N VAL A 83 8.40 -1.28 -0.61
CA VAL A 83 7.75 -0.27 -1.48
C VAL A 83 6.96 0.78 -0.72
N LEU A 84 6.36 0.44 0.43
CA LEU A 84 5.46 1.36 1.14
C LEU A 84 6.12 2.69 1.56
N PRO A 85 7.38 2.72 2.03
CA PRO A 85 8.08 3.96 2.34
C PRO A 85 8.20 4.94 1.17
N LEU A 86 8.12 4.49 -0.08
CA LEU A 86 8.16 5.37 -1.27
C LEU A 86 7.07 6.45 -1.26
N ILE A 87 5.96 6.23 -0.52
CA ILE A 87 4.92 7.24 -0.32
C ILE A 87 5.52 8.56 0.18
N LEU A 88 6.53 8.52 1.07
CA LEU A 88 7.17 9.70 1.61
C LEU A 88 7.85 10.54 0.50
N VAL A 89 8.59 9.86 -0.38
CA VAL A 89 9.26 10.49 -1.53
C VAL A 89 8.23 11.02 -2.54
N ILE A 90 7.20 10.23 -2.85
CA ILE A 90 6.11 10.63 -3.74
C ILE A 90 5.45 11.91 -3.20
N CYS A 91 5.20 11.99 -1.89
CA CYS A 91 4.67 13.19 -1.25
C CYS A 91 5.61 14.39 -1.36
N ALA A 92 6.92 14.20 -1.15
CA ALA A 92 7.92 15.27 -1.29
C ALA A 92 7.99 15.82 -2.72
N TYR A 93 7.92 14.96 -3.73
CA TYR A 93 7.84 15.38 -5.13
C TYR A 93 6.50 16.03 -5.47
N ALA A 94 5.39 15.52 -4.93
CA ALA A 94 4.06 16.08 -5.20
C ALA A 94 3.90 17.50 -4.63
N LEU A 95 4.47 17.75 -3.44
CA LEU A 95 4.50 19.06 -2.78
C LEU A 95 5.48 20.07 -3.39
N ASP A 96 6.29 19.61 -4.34
CA ASP A 96 7.40 20.35 -4.94
C ASP A 96 8.33 20.99 -3.90
N LEU A 97 8.78 20.18 -2.93
CA LEU A 97 9.73 20.61 -1.92
C LEU A 97 11.11 20.95 -2.54
N SER A 98 11.93 21.71 -1.83
CA SER A 98 13.31 21.99 -2.26
C SER A 98 14.16 20.72 -2.40
N ASP A 99 15.20 20.76 -3.23
CA ASP A 99 16.03 19.58 -3.50
C ASP A 99 16.71 19.01 -2.25
N SER A 100 17.10 19.89 -1.31
CA SER A 100 17.61 19.49 0.00
C SER A 100 16.57 18.67 0.79
N LEU A 101 15.31 19.11 0.81
CA LEU A 101 14.23 18.38 1.47
C LEU A 101 13.92 17.07 0.75
N LYS A 102 13.85 17.07 -0.59
CA LYS A 102 13.67 15.84 -1.38
C LYS A 102 14.75 14.80 -1.04
N ARG A 103 16.02 15.22 -0.91
CA ARG A 103 17.13 14.34 -0.48
C ARG A 103 16.93 13.80 0.94
N THR A 104 16.51 14.63 1.90
CA THR A 104 16.19 14.18 3.26
C THR A 104 15.08 13.13 3.28
N PHE A 105 14.01 13.33 2.50
CA PHE A 105 12.92 12.37 2.38
C PHE A 105 13.40 11.03 1.79
N TRP A 106 14.32 11.05 0.82
CA TRP A 106 14.96 9.83 0.31
C TRP A 106 15.74 9.08 1.39
N ILE A 107 16.55 9.80 2.19
CA ILE A 107 17.33 9.18 3.29
C ILE A 107 16.39 8.52 4.30
N ILE A 108 15.35 9.23 4.74
CA ILE A 108 14.35 8.68 5.68
C ILE A 108 13.67 7.44 5.09
N THR A 109 13.33 7.50 3.80
CA THR A 109 12.69 6.40 3.08
C THR A 109 13.57 5.15 3.06
N ILE A 110 14.87 5.30 2.75
CA ILE A 110 15.84 4.20 2.76
C ILE A 110 15.96 3.60 4.17
N ILE A 111 16.00 4.43 5.21
CA ILE A 111 16.04 3.96 6.61
C ILE A 111 14.79 3.12 6.91
N PHE A 112 13.60 3.61 6.56
CA PHE A 112 12.34 2.88 6.78
C PHE A 112 12.24 1.60 5.96
N MET A 113 12.80 1.57 4.74
CA MET A 113 12.92 0.35 3.95
C MET A 113 13.78 -0.68 4.66
N ILE A 114 14.98 -0.31 5.12
CA ILE A 114 15.90 -1.23 5.81
C ILE A 114 15.26 -1.76 7.09
N VAL A 115 14.68 -0.88 7.90
CA VAL A 115 14.00 -1.26 9.16
C VAL A 115 12.80 -2.16 8.87
N GLY A 116 11.97 -1.80 7.88
CA GLY A 116 10.79 -2.56 7.49
C GLY A 116 11.14 -3.94 6.93
N VAL A 117 12.15 -4.04 6.05
CA VAL A 117 12.63 -5.31 5.50
C VAL A 117 13.22 -6.19 6.61
N THR A 118 14.04 -5.61 7.49
CA THR A 118 14.60 -6.34 8.64
C THR A 118 13.49 -6.90 9.51
N ALA A 119 12.48 -6.08 9.82
CA ALA A 119 11.33 -6.52 10.59
C ALA A 119 10.54 -7.62 9.87
N ALA A 120 10.27 -7.44 8.57
CA ALA A 120 9.58 -8.41 7.74
C ALA A 120 10.32 -9.76 7.67
N VAL A 121 11.65 -9.76 7.54
CA VAL A 121 12.49 -10.97 7.49
C VAL A 121 12.49 -11.71 8.84
N LEU A 122 12.61 -10.99 9.95
CA LEU A 122 12.68 -11.59 11.28
C LEU A 122 11.32 -12.02 11.84
N THR A 123 10.22 -11.50 11.29
CA THR A 123 8.87 -11.85 11.75
C THR A 123 8.50 -13.27 11.37
N LYS A 124 8.13 -14.08 12.37
CA LYS A 124 7.58 -15.42 12.13
C LYS A 124 6.16 -15.29 11.61
N LEU A 125 5.82 -16.13 10.64
CA LEU A 125 4.54 -16.12 9.95
C LEU A 125 3.78 -17.44 10.18
N GLU A 126 2.54 -17.34 10.62
CA GLU A 126 1.59 -18.45 10.86
C GLU A 126 0.39 -18.35 9.92
N PRO A 127 -0.14 -19.49 9.44
CA PRO A 127 -1.31 -19.48 8.58
C PRO A 127 -2.51 -18.93 9.35
N ALA A 128 -3.21 -18.00 8.72
CA ALA A 128 -4.47 -17.44 9.14
C ALA A 128 -5.46 -17.55 7.99
N LYS A 129 -6.72 -17.79 8.34
CA LYS A 129 -7.82 -17.86 7.39
C LYS A 129 -8.76 -16.71 7.68
N VAL A 130 -8.87 -15.79 6.72
CA VAL A 130 -9.79 -14.66 6.78
C VAL A 130 -10.55 -14.60 5.48
N THR A 131 -11.87 -14.42 5.55
CA THR A 131 -12.73 -14.19 4.38
C THR A 131 -12.56 -15.20 3.24
N GLY A 132 -12.32 -16.47 3.59
CA GLY A 132 -12.17 -17.57 2.63
C GLY A 132 -10.78 -17.68 1.99
N VAL A 133 -9.86 -16.77 2.33
CA VAL A 133 -8.47 -16.72 1.87
C VAL A 133 -7.53 -17.20 2.98
N VAL A 134 -6.57 -18.05 2.63
CA VAL A 134 -5.46 -18.42 3.51
C VAL A 134 -4.29 -17.49 3.23
N PHE A 135 -3.74 -16.86 4.27
CA PHE A 135 -2.51 -16.09 4.20
C PHE A 135 -1.72 -16.28 5.48
N TYR A 136 -0.45 -15.91 5.50
CA TYR A 136 0.32 -16.00 6.73
C TYR A 136 0.40 -14.64 7.45
N ARG A 137 0.10 -14.62 8.76
CA ARG A 137 0.15 -13.44 9.63
C ARG A 137 1.27 -13.54 10.67
N PRO A 138 1.75 -12.42 11.26
CA PRO A 138 2.73 -12.44 12.34
C PRO A 138 2.27 -13.27 13.55
N VAL A 139 3.17 -14.08 14.12
CA VAL A 139 2.92 -14.88 15.34
C VAL A 139 2.99 -14.00 16.58
N ARG A 140 2.17 -14.27 17.61
CA ARG A 140 2.21 -13.57 18.91
C ARG A 140 3.59 -13.66 19.60
N GLU A 141 4.31 -14.75 19.39
CA GLU A 141 5.67 -14.99 19.90
C GLU A 141 6.76 -14.15 19.22
N THR A 142 6.42 -13.40 18.16
CA THR A 142 7.35 -12.46 17.54
C THR A 142 7.74 -11.38 18.57
N ALA A 143 9.03 -11.01 18.62
CA ALA A 143 9.52 -10.00 19.56
C ALA A 143 8.68 -8.72 19.48
N LYS A 144 8.35 -8.13 20.64
CA LYS A 144 7.40 -6.98 20.73
C LYS A 144 7.78 -5.81 19.81
N TRP A 145 9.08 -5.52 19.67
CA TRP A 145 9.58 -4.44 18.82
C TRP A 145 9.31 -4.69 17.32
N LEU A 146 9.38 -5.94 16.85
CA LEU A 146 9.04 -6.31 15.47
C LEU A 146 7.55 -6.11 15.19
N ASN A 147 6.70 -6.50 16.14
CA ASN A 147 5.25 -6.30 16.05
C ASN A 147 4.89 -4.81 16.03
N MET A 148 5.57 -3.98 16.82
CA MET A 148 5.40 -2.53 16.78
C MET A 148 5.77 -1.96 15.40
N ILE A 149 6.93 -2.32 14.85
CA ILE A 149 7.36 -1.81 13.54
C ILE A 149 6.36 -2.22 12.45
N ASN A 150 5.99 -3.50 12.37
CA ASN A 150 5.06 -3.98 11.34
C ASN A 150 3.66 -3.35 11.43
N THR A 151 3.25 -2.91 12.61
CA THR A 151 1.93 -2.30 12.83
C THR A 151 1.96 -0.79 12.62
N TYR A 152 2.89 -0.11 13.29
CA TYR A 152 2.89 1.35 13.38
C TYR A 152 3.65 2.03 12.25
N LEU A 153 4.70 1.42 11.69
CA LEU A 153 5.45 2.05 10.60
C LEU A 153 4.57 2.27 9.36
N PRO A 154 3.78 1.28 8.88
CA PRO A 154 2.85 1.49 7.78
C PRO A 154 1.80 2.58 8.07
N LEU A 155 1.25 2.59 9.29
CA LEU A 155 0.27 3.61 9.70
C LEU A 155 0.89 5.01 9.71
N GLY A 156 2.11 5.15 10.26
CA GLY A 156 2.83 6.42 10.30
C GLY A 156 3.14 6.95 8.91
N ILE A 157 3.59 6.08 7.98
CA ILE A 157 3.83 6.46 6.58
C ILE A 157 2.53 6.93 5.91
N LEU A 158 1.42 6.22 6.13
CA LEU A 158 0.11 6.63 5.61
C LEU A 158 -0.40 7.92 6.26
N ALA A 159 -0.13 8.14 7.55
CA ALA A 159 -0.47 9.38 8.26
C ALA A 159 0.30 10.57 7.70
N ILE A 160 1.61 10.43 7.48
CA ILE A 160 2.41 11.46 6.80
C ILE A 160 1.87 11.71 5.39
N GLY A 161 1.57 10.64 4.65
CA GLY A 161 0.92 10.75 3.35
C GLY A 161 -0.39 11.53 3.39
N ALA A 162 -1.23 11.31 4.41
CA ALA A 162 -2.49 12.02 4.61
C ALA A 162 -2.30 13.49 5.04
N ILE A 163 -1.24 13.81 5.77
CA ILE A 163 -0.89 15.20 6.10
C ILE A 163 -0.40 15.94 4.85
N CYS A 164 0.53 15.35 4.10
CA CYS A 164 0.97 15.88 2.81
C CYS A 164 -0.22 16.05 1.86
N ALA A 165 -1.21 15.17 1.99
CA ALA A 165 -2.43 15.21 1.24
C ALA A 165 -3.33 16.41 1.55
N LEU A 166 -3.54 16.69 2.84
CA LEU A 166 -4.25 17.89 3.28
C LEU A 166 -3.54 19.16 2.78
N VAL A 167 -2.22 19.26 2.94
CA VAL A 167 -1.44 20.43 2.50
C VAL A 167 -1.63 20.71 1.00
N MET A 168 -1.63 19.67 0.17
CA MET A 168 -1.83 19.82 -1.28
C MET A 168 -3.26 20.19 -1.69
N ILE A 169 -4.28 19.74 -0.95
CA ILE A 169 -5.66 20.16 -1.18
C ILE A 169 -5.78 21.67 -0.99
N PHE A 170 -5.22 22.19 0.11
CA PHE A 170 -5.25 23.62 0.41
C PHE A 170 -4.40 24.45 -0.55
N LYS A 171 -3.25 23.94 -1.01
CA LYS A 171 -2.30 24.68 -1.85
C LYS A 171 -2.60 24.64 -3.35
N VAL A 172 -3.10 23.51 -3.87
CA VAL A 172 -3.17 23.25 -5.33
C VAL A 172 -4.60 23.04 -5.84
N ARG A 173 -5.61 22.97 -4.95
CA ARG A 173 -7.03 22.67 -5.30
C ARG A 173 -7.20 21.46 -6.23
N SER A 174 -6.27 20.51 -6.17
CA SER A 174 -6.31 19.26 -6.92
C SER A 174 -6.17 18.09 -5.96
N GLY A 175 -7.30 17.73 -5.36
CA GLY A 175 -7.41 16.86 -4.19
C GLY A 175 -7.46 15.35 -4.44
N TRP A 176 -7.39 14.88 -5.70
CA TRP A 176 -7.73 13.50 -6.00
C TRP A 176 -6.77 12.52 -5.32
N PHE A 177 -5.45 12.61 -5.56
CA PHE A 177 -4.41 11.78 -4.90
C PHE A 177 -4.56 11.69 -3.38
N PHE A 178 -5.11 12.75 -2.81
CA PHE A 178 -5.19 13.04 -1.39
C PHE A 178 -6.43 12.45 -0.71
N LEU A 179 -7.55 12.37 -1.44
CA LEU A 179 -8.71 11.57 -1.04
C LEU A 179 -8.38 10.07 -0.99
N GLY A 180 -7.50 9.59 -1.88
CA GLY A 180 -7.09 8.19 -1.89
C GLY A 180 -6.25 7.79 -0.67
N ILE A 181 -5.23 8.59 -0.32
CA ILE A 181 -4.38 8.34 0.87
C ILE A 181 -5.16 8.57 2.17
N GLY A 182 -5.88 9.70 2.28
CA GLY A 182 -6.70 10.01 3.45
C GLY A 182 -7.84 9.00 3.64
N GLY A 183 -8.46 8.57 2.54
CA GLY A 183 -9.44 7.48 2.53
C GLY A 183 -8.84 6.17 3.03
N ASN A 184 -7.69 5.74 2.51
CA ASN A 184 -6.99 4.52 2.96
C ASN A 184 -6.65 4.57 4.46
N LEU A 185 -6.12 5.70 4.94
CA LEU A 185 -5.82 5.89 6.36
C LEU A 185 -7.09 5.86 7.24
N GLY A 186 -8.11 6.65 6.90
CA GLY A 186 -9.35 6.74 7.66
C GLY A 186 -10.09 5.40 7.72
N LEU A 187 -10.08 4.66 6.61
CA LEU A 187 -10.65 3.32 6.50
C LEU A 187 -9.91 2.29 7.38
N ARG A 188 -8.57 2.35 7.45
CA ARG A 188 -7.78 1.48 8.35
C ARG A 188 -7.99 1.82 9.82
N VAL A 189 -8.01 3.10 10.17
CA VAL A 189 -8.21 3.57 11.55
C VAL A 189 -9.63 3.24 12.03
N ALA A 190 -10.65 3.47 11.20
CA ALA A 190 -12.03 3.08 11.52
C ALA A 190 -12.14 1.57 11.78
N GLY A 191 -11.51 0.74 10.93
CA GLY A 191 -11.46 -0.70 11.16
C GLY A 191 -10.86 -1.06 12.53
N MET A 192 -9.83 -0.32 13.00
CA MET A 192 -9.16 -0.59 14.29
C MET A 192 -10.03 -0.22 15.48
N ILE A 193 -10.77 0.89 15.37
CA ILE A 193 -11.66 1.35 16.43
C ILE A 193 -12.89 0.43 16.57
N TYR A 194 -13.44 -0.05 15.46
CA TYR A 194 -14.67 -0.86 15.47
C TYR A 194 -14.43 -2.38 15.56
N GLY A 195 -13.18 -2.86 15.71
CA GLY A 195 -12.87 -4.27 15.95
C GLY A 195 -13.08 -5.20 14.73
N PHE A 196 -13.09 -4.65 13.51
CA PHE A 196 -13.33 -5.41 12.28
C PHE A 196 -12.04 -5.91 11.61
N GLU A 197 -11.16 -6.57 12.38
CA GLU A 197 -9.81 -6.97 11.94
C GLU A 197 -9.77 -7.71 10.60
N ASN A 198 -10.77 -8.56 10.34
CA ASN A 198 -10.88 -9.33 9.11
C ASN A 198 -11.29 -8.49 7.89
N GLN A 199 -12.11 -7.46 8.10
CA GLN A 199 -12.60 -6.57 7.04
C GLN A 199 -11.60 -5.44 6.76
N MET A 200 -10.73 -5.10 7.72
CA MET A 200 -9.64 -4.14 7.53
C MET A 200 -8.75 -4.46 6.34
N ILE A 201 -8.51 -5.75 6.06
CA ILE A 201 -7.64 -6.16 4.95
C ILE A 201 -8.28 -5.70 3.63
N LEU A 202 -9.56 -6.05 3.40
CA LEU A 202 -10.29 -5.67 2.19
C LEU A 202 -10.42 -4.14 2.06
N ILE A 203 -10.73 -3.49 3.17
CA ILE A 203 -10.87 -2.04 3.27
C ILE A 203 -9.54 -1.34 2.94
N GLY A 204 -8.41 -1.86 3.46
CA GLY A 204 -7.08 -1.35 3.20
C GLY A 204 -6.58 -1.58 1.77
N LEU A 205 -6.95 -2.71 1.15
CA LEU A 205 -6.67 -3.01 -0.26
C LEU A 205 -7.48 -2.09 -1.19
N PHE A 206 -8.75 -1.84 -0.87
CA PHE A 206 -9.55 -0.87 -1.61
C PHE A 206 -8.97 0.55 -1.51
N GLY A 207 -8.50 0.94 -0.32
CA GLY A 207 -7.79 2.21 -0.13
C GLY A 207 -6.52 2.34 -0.98
N GLU A 208 -5.79 1.23 -1.20
CA GLU A 208 -4.62 1.18 -2.09
C GLU A 208 -5.01 1.47 -3.56
N VAL A 209 -6.06 0.82 -4.07
CA VAL A 209 -6.60 1.10 -5.41
C VAL A 209 -7.00 2.55 -5.57
N LEU A 210 -7.71 3.12 -4.58
CA LEU A 210 -8.11 4.52 -4.60
C LEU A 210 -6.89 5.43 -4.63
N MET A 211 -5.88 5.20 -3.80
CA MET A 211 -4.62 5.95 -3.82
C MET A 211 -3.97 5.95 -5.20
N ILE A 212 -3.88 4.78 -5.86
CA ILE A 212 -3.29 4.62 -7.19
C ILE A 212 -4.10 5.36 -8.25
N LEU A 213 -5.42 5.16 -8.29
CA LEU A 213 -6.33 5.81 -9.23
C LEU A 213 -6.24 7.34 -9.12
N CYS A 214 -6.23 7.81 -7.88
CA CYS A 214 -6.18 9.21 -7.57
C CYS A 214 -4.83 9.86 -7.93
N PHE A 215 -3.71 9.14 -7.77
CA PHE A 215 -2.41 9.57 -8.31
C PHE A 215 -2.46 9.67 -9.83
N TRP A 216 -3.04 8.68 -10.49
CA TRP A 216 -3.16 8.68 -11.94
C TRP A 216 -3.92 9.91 -12.44
N LEU A 217 -5.04 10.28 -11.79
CA LEU A 217 -5.77 11.53 -12.08
C LEU A 217 -4.92 12.79 -11.85
N TYR A 218 -4.15 12.84 -10.76
CA TYR A 218 -3.22 13.94 -10.48
C TYR A 218 -2.12 14.03 -11.55
N SER A 219 -1.54 12.90 -11.94
CA SER A 219 -0.47 12.81 -12.94
C SER A 219 -0.91 13.31 -14.32
N ARG A 220 -2.22 13.25 -14.65
CA ARG A 220 -2.79 13.82 -15.87
C ARG A 220 -2.72 15.34 -15.88
N LYS A 221 -2.97 16.00 -14.74
CA LYS A 221 -2.92 17.46 -14.59
C LYS A 221 -1.49 18.01 -14.59
N LEU A 222 -0.51 17.22 -14.14
CA LEU A 222 0.92 17.55 -14.26
C LEU A 222 1.41 17.80 -15.71
N LYS A 223 0.57 17.51 -16.73
CA LYS A 223 0.83 17.84 -18.15
C LYS A 223 0.44 19.27 -18.52
N LYS A 224 -0.51 19.89 -17.81
CA LYS A 224 -1.13 21.17 -18.19
C LYS A 224 -0.46 22.40 -17.60
N SER A 225 0.38 22.28 -16.58
CA SER A 225 1.04 23.44 -15.94
C SER A 225 2.34 23.89 -16.61
N TYR A 226 2.72 23.31 -17.75
CA TYR A 226 3.98 23.65 -18.46
C TYR A 226 3.80 23.69 -19.99
N LEU A 227 2.57 23.97 -20.45
CA LEU A 227 2.24 24.43 -21.80
C LEU A 227 1.52 25.77 -21.64
#